data_AF-A0A8C2P600-F1
#
_entry.id   AF-A0A8C2P600-F1
#
_cell.length_a   1.000
_cell.length_b   1.000
_cell.length_c   1.000
_cell.angle_alpha   90.00
_cell.angle_beta   90.00
_cell.angle_gamma   90.00
#
_symmetry.space_group_name_H-M   'P 1'
#
loop_
_entity.id
_entity.type
_entity.pdbx_description
1 polymer ?
#
loop_
_entity_poly.entity_id
_entity_poly.type
_entity_poly.pdbx_seq_one_letter_code
_entity_poly.pdbx_strand_id
1 'polypeptide(L)'
;MEAMGVAVALGLLLLTAGGSTGDAAREAAAVRELLVRLLGPGPAAAFSVSVERSLATESGLDTYRLSGGGAGARVQVLGSTGVAAAAGLHRYLRDFCGCHVAWSGSQLRLPQPLPAVPEELTEATPNRYRYYQNVCTQSYSFLWWDWARWEQEIDWMALNGINLALAWSGQEAIWQRVYLALGLTQTEIDEYFTGPAFLAWGRMGNLHTWSGPLPPSWHLKQLYLQHRILDRMRSFGMIPVLPAFAGHVPKALTRVFPQVNVTQMGSWGHFNCSYSCSFLLAPEDPLFPLVGSLFLRELTKEFGTDHIYGADTFNEMQPPSSEPSYLAAATAAVYQAMTAVYATLRDLASQGPLLEAAQSRGCPPGSLETLQLDVRDADSIAAAQARVTEGRVDVLVCNAGRGLVGPLEAHKEGSVDAVLDVNLTGTVRMLQAFLPDMKRRRSGRILVTGSIGGLMALPFNAVYCASKFALEGLCESLSILLQPFGVHVSLIECGPVHTPFPEKVEGGLGGMLDRADAETRDLFYRYCRHCERVIREAGQDPEEVVEVFLQALRARRPALRYFTTERFLPLVQLRFSDPSGSSYVAAAHKSAFHDVAAEGSDGNGAEAEAGKLRASELRAPLAPQ
;
A
#
# COMPACT_ATOMS: atom_id res chain seq x y z
N MET A 1 -12.10 -57.92 -14.99
CA MET A 1 -12.82 -57.02 -15.91
C MET A 1 -13.36 -55.91 -15.03
N GLU A 2 -12.59 -54.83 -14.83
CA GLU A 2 -12.66 -53.59 -15.63
C GLU A 2 -13.99 -52.85 -15.37
N ALA A 3 -14.11 -51.54 -15.16
CA ALA A 3 -13.24 -50.40 -14.95
C ALA A 3 -14.17 -49.19 -14.61
N MET A 4 -13.61 -48.14 -13.97
CA MET A 4 -13.96 -46.70 -14.03
C MET A 4 -15.22 -46.09 -13.35
N GLY A 5 -14.93 -45.02 -12.57
CA GLY A 5 -15.80 -43.86 -12.31
C GLY A 5 -15.70 -43.25 -10.90
N VAL A 6 -14.52 -42.94 -10.35
CA VAL A 6 -13.87 -41.60 -10.21
C VAL A 6 -14.74 -40.44 -9.67
N ALA A 7 -14.52 -40.15 -8.37
CA ALA A 7 -14.23 -38.87 -7.70
C ALA A 7 -15.14 -37.62 -7.83
N VAL A 8 -15.82 -37.29 -6.72
CA VAL A 8 -16.15 -35.91 -6.30
C VAL A 8 -15.91 -35.80 -4.79
N ALA A 9 -14.66 -35.58 -4.38
CA ALA A 9 -14.29 -35.20 -3.01
C ALA A 9 -12.82 -34.73 -2.99
N LEU A 10 -12.54 -33.51 -3.46
CA LEU A 10 -11.28 -32.81 -3.19
C LEU A 10 -11.39 -31.36 -3.70
N GLY A 11 -11.29 -30.39 -2.79
CA GLY A 11 -11.11 -28.99 -3.17
C GLY A 11 -11.64 -27.96 -2.18
N LEU A 12 -11.28 -28.04 -0.89
CA LEU A 12 -11.51 -26.92 0.05
C LEU A 12 -10.57 -26.87 1.25
N LEU A 13 -9.42 -27.54 1.20
CA LEU A 13 -8.36 -27.37 2.18
C LEU A 13 -7.01 -27.19 1.47
N LEU A 14 -6.29 -26.13 1.87
CA LEU A 14 -4.95 -25.67 1.46
C LEU A 14 -4.91 -24.46 0.51
N LEU A 15 -5.31 -23.29 1.01
CA LEU A 15 -4.84 -22.00 0.46
C LEU A 15 -4.10 -21.12 1.50
N THR A 16 -3.82 -21.63 2.70
CA THR A 16 -3.12 -20.86 3.75
C THR A 16 -1.85 -21.59 4.20
N ALA A 17 -0.78 -21.50 3.39
CA ALA A 17 0.65 -21.69 3.76
C ALA A 17 1.60 -21.90 2.55
N GLY A 18 1.10 -22.07 1.32
CA GLY A 18 1.91 -22.55 0.17
C GLY A 18 2.72 -21.53 -0.64
N GLY A 19 2.65 -20.22 -0.32
CA GLY A 19 3.25 -19.19 -1.19
C GLY A 19 4.79 -19.13 -1.16
N SER A 20 5.41 -19.23 0.02
CA SER A 20 6.87 -19.05 0.15
C SER A 20 7.69 -20.23 -0.39
N THR A 21 7.15 -21.45 -0.29
CA THR A 21 7.76 -22.66 -0.83
C THR A 21 7.62 -22.71 -2.35
N GLY A 22 6.50 -22.22 -2.90
CA GLY A 22 6.28 -22.08 -4.34
C GLY A 22 7.27 -21.12 -5.00
N ASP A 23 7.47 -19.94 -4.40
CA ASP A 23 8.42 -18.94 -4.93
C ASP A 23 9.87 -19.43 -4.88
N ALA A 24 10.30 -20.04 -3.77
CA ALA A 24 11.66 -20.59 -3.64
C ALA A 24 11.91 -21.74 -4.64
N ALA A 25 10.93 -22.62 -4.85
CA ALA A 25 11.03 -23.69 -5.83
C ALA A 25 11.13 -23.16 -7.27
N ARG A 26 10.34 -22.12 -7.60
CA ARG A 26 10.39 -21.43 -8.90
C ARG A 26 11.75 -20.77 -9.13
N GLU A 27 12.28 -20.08 -8.13
CA GLU A 27 13.61 -19.46 -8.20
C GLU A 27 14.73 -20.47 -8.39
N ALA A 28 14.71 -21.58 -7.63
CA ALA A 28 15.68 -22.64 -7.81
C ALA A 28 15.59 -23.27 -9.22
N ALA A 29 14.37 -23.39 -9.79
CA ALA A 29 14.19 -23.88 -11.16
C ALA A 29 14.79 -22.92 -12.20
N ALA A 30 14.56 -21.62 -12.07
CA ALA A 30 15.12 -20.61 -12.96
C ALA A 30 16.65 -20.66 -13.01
N VAL A 31 17.31 -20.84 -11.84
CA VAL A 31 18.77 -20.97 -11.76
C VAL A 31 19.29 -22.30 -12.33
N ARG A 32 18.53 -23.39 -12.22
CA ARG A 32 18.87 -24.64 -12.92
C ARG A 32 18.80 -24.49 -14.44
N GLU A 33 17.79 -23.79 -14.95
CA GLU A 33 17.68 -23.52 -16.38
C GLU A 33 18.78 -22.58 -16.90
N LEU A 34 19.14 -21.54 -16.12
CA LEU A 34 20.32 -20.70 -16.35
C LEU A 34 21.57 -21.55 -16.50
N LEU A 35 21.80 -22.47 -15.57
CA LEU A 35 22.97 -23.34 -15.58
C LEU A 35 23.02 -24.22 -16.85
N VAL A 36 21.88 -24.75 -17.27
CA VAL A 36 21.77 -25.53 -18.51
C VAL A 36 22.06 -24.66 -19.74
N ARG A 37 21.56 -23.42 -19.79
CA ARG A 37 21.88 -22.48 -20.89
C ARG A 37 23.37 -22.11 -20.90
N LEU A 38 23.97 -21.93 -19.73
CA LEU A 38 25.36 -21.50 -19.59
C LEU A 38 26.36 -22.62 -19.93
N LEU A 39 26.17 -23.83 -19.41
CA LEU A 39 27.18 -24.91 -19.49
C LEU A 39 26.72 -26.12 -20.32
N GLY A 40 25.46 -26.16 -20.75
CA GLY A 40 24.83 -27.32 -21.34
C GLY A 40 24.31 -28.33 -20.29
N PRO A 41 23.39 -29.23 -20.68
CA PRO A 41 22.70 -30.12 -19.74
C PRO A 41 23.62 -31.16 -19.07
N GLY A 42 24.67 -31.60 -19.77
CA GLY A 42 25.64 -32.57 -19.24
C GLY A 42 26.42 -32.01 -18.04
N PRO A 43 27.21 -30.93 -18.23
CA PRO A 43 27.94 -30.31 -17.13
C PRO A 43 27.04 -29.76 -16.02
N ALA A 44 25.83 -29.27 -16.35
CA ALA A 44 24.87 -28.79 -15.36
C ALA A 44 24.48 -29.85 -14.31
N ALA A 45 24.48 -31.15 -14.67
CA ALA A 45 24.16 -32.24 -13.75
C ALA A 45 25.18 -32.43 -12.60
N ALA A 46 26.35 -31.79 -12.69
CA ALA A 46 27.35 -31.76 -11.63
C ALA A 46 27.05 -30.73 -10.52
N PHE A 47 25.98 -29.94 -10.66
CA PHE A 47 25.56 -28.96 -9.68
C PHE A 47 24.20 -29.33 -9.08
N SER A 48 23.98 -28.88 -7.85
CA SER A 48 22.72 -29.00 -7.13
C SER A 48 22.36 -27.62 -6.60
N VAL A 49 21.22 -27.09 -7.05
CA VAL A 49 20.78 -25.72 -6.76
C VAL A 49 19.50 -25.74 -5.95
N SER A 50 19.51 -25.03 -4.82
CA SER A 50 18.37 -24.82 -3.93
C SER A 50 18.26 -23.36 -3.49
N VAL A 51 17.07 -22.96 -3.06
CA VAL A 51 16.78 -21.62 -2.52
C VAL A 51 16.07 -21.77 -1.19
N GLU A 52 16.60 -21.13 -0.14
CA GLU A 52 16.05 -21.16 1.22
C GLU A 52 16.10 -19.78 1.86
N ARG A 53 14.94 -19.17 2.12
CA ARG A 53 14.86 -17.81 2.67
C ARG A 53 15.56 -17.65 4.02
N SER A 54 15.57 -18.72 4.83
CA SER A 54 16.22 -18.76 6.16
C SER A 54 17.75 -18.69 6.09
N LEU A 55 18.36 -18.80 4.91
CA LEU A 55 19.80 -18.61 4.75
C LEU A 55 20.23 -17.16 5.06
N ALA A 56 19.35 -16.19 4.80
CA ALA A 56 19.61 -14.80 5.14
C ALA A 56 19.43 -14.56 6.66
N THR A 57 20.52 -14.28 7.36
CA THR A 57 20.52 -13.95 8.80
C THR A 57 19.93 -12.58 9.07
N GLU A 58 20.08 -11.64 8.13
CA GLU A 58 19.50 -10.31 8.16
C GLU A 58 18.46 -10.13 7.05
N SER A 59 17.33 -9.52 7.41
CA SER A 59 16.21 -9.30 6.49
C SER A 59 16.60 -8.42 5.30
N GLY A 60 16.52 -8.98 4.10
CA GLY A 60 16.75 -8.25 2.85
C GLY A 60 18.22 -8.15 2.43
N LEU A 61 19.13 -8.85 3.12
CA LEU A 61 20.50 -9.03 2.68
C LEU A 61 20.64 -10.42 2.06
N ASP A 62 20.89 -10.46 0.75
CA ASP A 62 21.00 -11.72 0.03
C ASP A 62 22.27 -12.49 0.41
N THR A 63 22.11 -13.79 0.61
CA THR A 63 23.18 -14.70 1.03
C THR A 63 23.25 -15.88 0.07
N TYR A 64 24.45 -16.36 -0.23
CA TYR A 64 24.65 -17.66 -0.86
C TYR A 64 25.64 -18.51 -0.08
N ARG A 65 25.60 -19.81 -0.34
CA ARG A 65 26.46 -20.82 0.25
C ARG A 65 26.91 -21.81 -0.80
N LEU A 66 28.20 -22.12 -0.79
CA LEU A 66 28.86 -23.07 -1.68
C LEU A 66 29.50 -24.19 -0.87
N SER A 67 29.30 -25.44 -1.31
CA SER A 67 29.95 -26.62 -0.73
C SER A 67 30.05 -27.76 -1.74
N GLY A 68 30.77 -28.83 -1.38
CA GLY A 68 30.95 -30.00 -2.24
C GLY A 68 31.97 -29.79 -3.36
N GLY A 69 31.80 -30.49 -4.47
CA GLY A 69 32.83 -30.62 -5.51
C GLY A 69 33.96 -31.58 -5.13
N GLY A 70 34.85 -31.89 -6.08
CA GLY A 70 35.91 -32.90 -5.92
C GLY A 70 35.40 -34.35 -5.85
N ALA A 71 36.24 -35.29 -6.29
CA ALA A 71 36.01 -36.74 -6.16
C ALA A 71 34.63 -37.28 -6.60
N GLY A 72 33.97 -36.62 -7.56
CA GLY A 72 32.65 -37.02 -8.08
C GLY A 72 31.44 -36.49 -7.31
N ALA A 73 31.64 -35.70 -6.24
CA ALA A 73 30.56 -35.02 -5.53
C ALA A 73 30.03 -33.82 -6.34
N ARG A 74 28.71 -33.57 -6.27
CA ARG A 74 28.09 -32.39 -6.87
C ARG A 74 28.49 -31.12 -6.11
N VAL A 75 28.60 -30.02 -6.85
CA VAL A 75 28.73 -28.68 -6.26
C VAL A 75 27.35 -28.25 -5.78
N GLN A 76 27.22 -27.95 -4.49
CA GLN A 76 25.99 -27.45 -3.89
C GLN A 76 26.00 -25.92 -3.93
N VAL A 77 24.96 -25.33 -4.49
CA VAL A 77 24.75 -23.89 -4.56
C VAL A 77 23.40 -23.57 -3.91
N LEU A 78 23.46 -23.03 -2.70
CA LEU A 78 22.27 -22.63 -1.94
C LEU A 78 22.21 -21.10 -1.89
N GLY A 79 21.05 -20.51 -2.18
CA GLY A 79 20.83 -19.06 -2.09
C GLY A 79 19.63 -18.69 -1.21
N SER A 80 19.63 -17.49 -0.63
CA SER A 80 18.43 -16.91 -0.02
C SER A 80 17.38 -16.53 -1.06
N THR A 81 17.82 -16.25 -2.29
CA THR A 81 17.04 -15.93 -3.48
C THR A 81 17.64 -16.58 -4.72
N GLY A 82 16.90 -16.63 -5.82
CA GLY A 82 17.38 -17.09 -7.12
C GLY A 82 18.59 -16.30 -7.60
N VAL A 83 18.55 -14.96 -7.51
CA VAL A 83 19.69 -14.09 -7.81
C VAL A 83 20.89 -14.35 -6.90
N ALA A 84 20.70 -14.64 -5.60
CA ALA A 84 21.80 -15.02 -4.71
C ALA A 84 22.41 -16.36 -5.12
N ALA A 85 21.60 -17.36 -5.44
CA ALA A 85 22.08 -18.65 -5.94
C ALA A 85 22.84 -18.51 -7.26
N ALA A 86 22.35 -17.69 -8.20
CA ALA A 86 23.05 -17.40 -9.45
C ALA A 86 24.40 -16.66 -9.22
N ALA A 87 24.44 -15.72 -8.28
CA ALA A 87 25.69 -15.08 -7.87
C ALA A 87 26.68 -16.06 -7.22
N GLY A 88 26.19 -17.00 -6.39
CA GLY A 88 27.00 -18.08 -5.84
C GLY A 88 27.56 -19.01 -6.93
N LEU A 89 26.73 -19.37 -7.92
CA LEU A 89 27.18 -20.12 -9.09
C LEU A 89 28.29 -19.36 -9.84
N HIS A 90 28.10 -18.07 -10.11
CA HIS A 90 29.10 -17.25 -10.78
C HIS A 90 30.40 -17.18 -9.98
N ARG A 91 30.31 -17.00 -8.65
CA ARG A 91 31.45 -17.05 -7.74
C ARG A 91 32.22 -18.35 -7.88
N TYR A 92 31.53 -19.49 -7.86
CA TYR A 92 32.18 -20.80 -8.02
C TYR A 92 32.89 -20.91 -9.38
N LEU A 93 32.20 -20.56 -10.46
CA LEU A 93 32.74 -20.63 -11.81
C LEU A 93 33.98 -19.73 -11.98
N ARG A 94 33.95 -18.51 -11.44
CA ARG A 94 35.05 -17.55 -11.53
C ARG A 94 36.26 -18.00 -10.72
N ASP A 95 36.07 -18.27 -9.43
CA ASP A 95 37.20 -18.38 -8.49
C ASP A 95 37.75 -19.80 -8.38
N PHE A 96 36.93 -20.82 -8.64
CA PHE A 96 37.36 -22.20 -8.60
C PHE A 96 37.66 -22.74 -10.01
N CYS A 97 36.81 -22.41 -10.99
CA CYS A 97 36.94 -22.95 -12.35
C CYS A 97 37.72 -22.06 -13.32
N GLY A 98 38.07 -20.82 -12.94
CA GLY A 98 38.75 -19.87 -13.83
C GLY A 98 37.90 -19.42 -15.02
N CYS A 99 36.57 -19.51 -14.90
CA CYS A 99 35.63 -19.10 -15.93
C CYS A 99 35.38 -17.58 -15.92
N HIS A 100 34.89 -17.06 -17.04
CA HIS A 100 34.54 -15.65 -17.20
C HIS A 100 33.31 -15.50 -18.09
N VAL A 101 32.39 -14.58 -17.74
CA VAL A 101 31.17 -14.30 -18.48
C VAL A 101 31.05 -12.79 -18.71
N ALA A 102 30.97 -12.36 -19.96
CA ALA A 102 30.81 -10.97 -20.36
C ALA A 102 29.95 -10.84 -21.62
N TRP A 103 29.54 -9.61 -21.97
CA TRP A 103 28.77 -9.35 -23.18
C TRP A 103 29.51 -9.72 -24.48
N SER A 104 30.83 -9.54 -24.51
CA SER A 104 31.65 -9.81 -25.70
C SER A 104 31.92 -11.30 -25.93
N GLY A 105 31.71 -12.14 -24.92
CA GLY A 105 32.00 -13.56 -24.96
C GLY A 105 32.20 -14.16 -23.57
N SER A 106 32.35 -15.48 -23.51
CA SER A 106 32.55 -16.21 -22.27
C SER A 106 33.68 -17.25 -22.40
N GLN A 107 34.42 -17.46 -21.32
CA GLN A 107 35.38 -18.55 -21.14
C GLN A 107 34.75 -19.51 -20.12
N LEU A 108 34.23 -20.66 -20.58
CA LEU A 108 33.42 -21.58 -19.77
C LEU A 108 34.03 -22.99 -19.68
N ARG A 109 35.34 -23.12 -19.93
CA ARG A 109 36.04 -24.39 -19.80
C ARG A 109 36.13 -24.79 -18.33
N LEU A 110 35.46 -25.88 -17.98
CA LEU A 110 35.46 -26.43 -16.63
C LEU A 110 36.66 -27.37 -16.40
N PRO A 111 37.31 -27.33 -15.22
CA PRO A 111 38.26 -28.35 -14.81
C PRO A 111 37.57 -29.73 -14.67
N GLN A 112 38.33 -30.79 -14.92
CA GLN A 112 37.91 -32.17 -14.65
C GLN A 112 38.96 -32.86 -13.77
N PRO A 113 38.61 -33.29 -12.54
CA PRO A 113 37.31 -33.11 -11.88
C PRO A 113 37.03 -31.63 -11.54
N LEU A 114 35.76 -31.30 -11.27
CA LEU A 114 35.39 -29.99 -10.73
C LEU A 114 36.10 -29.75 -9.39
N PRO A 115 36.65 -28.55 -9.15
CA PRO A 115 37.38 -28.25 -7.91
C PRO A 115 36.50 -28.38 -6.67
N ALA A 116 37.05 -28.94 -5.60
CA ALA A 116 36.37 -28.99 -4.30
C ALA A 116 36.32 -27.61 -3.64
N VAL A 117 35.22 -27.33 -2.95
CA VAL A 117 35.11 -26.20 -2.03
C VAL A 117 35.64 -26.69 -0.66
N PRO A 118 36.80 -26.19 -0.17
CA PRO A 118 37.52 -26.80 0.97
C PRO A 118 36.72 -26.80 2.29
N GLU A 119 35.93 -25.76 2.51
CA GLU A 119 35.02 -25.58 3.63
C GLU A 119 33.73 -24.92 3.13
N GLU A 120 32.61 -25.09 3.84
CA GLU A 120 31.35 -24.44 3.46
C GLU A 120 31.50 -22.92 3.41
N LEU A 121 31.49 -22.35 2.20
CA LEU A 121 31.68 -20.93 1.97
C LEU A 121 30.31 -20.24 1.94
N THR A 122 29.97 -19.51 2.99
CA THR A 122 28.75 -18.69 3.04
C THR A 122 29.12 -17.21 2.96
N GLU A 123 28.48 -16.47 2.07
CA GLU A 123 28.70 -15.02 1.91
C GLU A 123 27.38 -14.28 1.74
N ALA A 124 27.27 -13.14 2.41
CA ALA A 124 26.13 -12.23 2.31
C ALA A 124 26.58 -10.89 1.71
N THR A 125 25.74 -10.30 0.86
CA THR A 125 25.98 -8.92 0.41
C THR A 125 25.55 -7.92 1.49
N PRO A 126 26.31 -6.84 1.74
CA PRO A 126 25.84 -5.73 2.57
C PRO A 126 24.79 -4.87 1.84
N ASN A 127 24.52 -5.13 0.56
CA ASN A 127 23.69 -4.30 -0.29
C ASN A 127 22.31 -4.93 -0.49
N ARG A 128 21.27 -4.26 0.03
CA ARG A 128 19.87 -4.66 -0.21
C ARG A 128 19.52 -4.69 -1.70
N TYR A 129 20.04 -3.73 -2.46
CA TYR A 129 19.82 -3.63 -3.90
C TYR A 129 21.15 -3.53 -4.64
N ARG A 130 21.24 -4.24 -5.76
CA ARG A 130 22.27 -4.10 -6.79
C ARG A 130 21.56 -3.76 -8.09
N TYR A 131 21.67 -2.50 -8.48
CA TYR A 131 20.89 -1.91 -9.56
C TYR A 131 21.63 -1.97 -10.90
N TYR A 132 20.89 -2.16 -12.02
CA TYR A 132 21.43 -2.11 -13.38
C TYR A 132 20.54 -1.30 -14.32
N GLN A 133 21.17 -0.77 -15.38
CA GLN A 133 20.63 -0.01 -16.51
C GLN A 133 20.49 1.51 -16.30
N ASN A 134 20.52 2.25 -17.41
CA ASN A 134 20.08 3.64 -17.50
C ASN A 134 18.89 3.68 -18.47
N VAL A 135 18.00 4.66 -18.33
CA VAL A 135 16.89 4.88 -19.29
C VAL A 135 17.40 5.05 -20.73
N CYS A 136 18.57 5.66 -20.91
CA CYS A 136 19.23 5.80 -22.21
C CYS A 136 19.70 4.47 -22.80
N THR A 137 20.04 3.48 -21.98
CA THR A 137 20.52 2.16 -22.46
C THR A 137 19.45 1.45 -23.29
N GLN A 138 18.17 1.72 -22.99
CA GLN A 138 17.01 1.19 -23.73
C GLN A 138 17.03 1.59 -25.21
N SER A 139 17.54 2.80 -25.51
CA SER A 139 17.61 3.34 -26.86
C SER A 139 18.97 3.15 -27.51
N TYR A 140 20.07 3.33 -26.76
CA TYR A 140 21.42 3.20 -27.30
C TYR A 140 21.86 1.76 -27.55
N SER A 141 21.38 0.80 -26.75
CA SER A 141 21.85 -0.58 -26.79
C SER A 141 20.74 -1.58 -27.05
N PHE A 142 19.61 -1.48 -26.33
CA PHE A 142 18.61 -2.56 -26.28
C PHE A 142 17.56 -2.48 -27.39
N LEU A 143 17.57 -1.41 -28.17
CA LEU A 143 16.51 -1.04 -29.10
C LEU A 143 16.06 -2.17 -30.04
N TRP A 144 17.05 -2.88 -30.59
CA TRP A 144 16.86 -3.94 -31.57
C TRP A 144 16.98 -5.33 -30.98
N TRP A 145 17.01 -5.45 -29.65
CA TRP A 145 17.10 -6.75 -28.99
C TRP A 145 15.78 -7.49 -29.13
N ASP A 146 15.89 -8.76 -29.50
CA ASP A 146 14.81 -9.72 -29.39
C ASP A 146 14.84 -10.40 -28.02
N TRP A 147 13.93 -11.35 -27.82
CA TRP A 147 13.92 -12.14 -26.59
C TRP A 147 15.24 -12.88 -26.35
N ALA A 148 15.86 -13.45 -27.38
CA ALA A 148 17.06 -14.27 -27.20
C ALA A 148 18.22 -13.44 -26.61
N ARG A 149 18.38 -12.19 -27.04
CA ARG A 149 19.39 -11.31 -26.45
C ARG A 149 19.03 -10.84 -25.04
N TRP A 150 17.75 -10.55 -24.77
CA TRP A 150 17.28 -10.20 -23.42
C TRP A 150 17.43 -11.36 -22.43
N GLU A 151 17.19 -12.59 -22.87
CA GLU A 151 17.39 -13.79 -22.07
C GLU A 151 18.83 -13.90 -21.56
N GLN A 152 19.80 -13.68 -22.46
CA GLN A 152 21.22 -13.65 -22.12
C GLN A 152 21.57 -12.50 -21.17
N GLU A 153 20.95 -11.32 -21.33
CA GLU A 153 21.19 -10.19 -20.43
C GLU A 153 20.68 -10.47 -19.02
N ILE A 154 19.49 -11.04 -18.89
CA ILE A 154 18.90 -11.34 -17.57
C ILE A 154 19.69 -12.46 -16.89
N ASP A 155 20.17 -13.45 -17.65
CA ASP A 155 21.09 -14.47 -17.14
C ASP A 155 22.39 -13.84 -16.62
N TRP A 156 22.98 -12.91 -17.38
CA TRP A 156 24.16 -12.14 -16.93
C TRP A 156 23.87 -11.29 -15.69
N MET A 157 22.72 -10.61 -15.64
CA MET A 157 22.26 -9.85 -14.47
C MET A 157 22.19 -10.75 -13.22
N ALA A 158 21.59 -11.95 -13.34
CA ALA A 158 21.47 -12.89 -12.24
C ALA A 158 22.84 -13.39 -11.74
N LEU A 159 23.75 -13.75 -12.66
CA LEU A 159 25.12 -14.15 -12.33
C LEU A 159 25.90 -13.04 -11.61
N ASN A 160 25.61 -11.76 -11.91
CA ASN A 160 26.23 -10.62 -11.25
C ASN A 160 25.46 -10.14 -10.00
N GLY A 161 24.46 -10.89 -9.56
CA GLY A 161 23.68 -10.60 -8.37
C GLY A 161 22.78 -9.36 -8.48
N ILE A 162 22.47 -8.90 -9.69
CA ILE A 162 21.54 -7.78 -9.91
C ILE A 162 20.14 -8.22 -9.50
N ASN A 163 19.51 -7.47 -8.60
CA ASN A 163 18.16 -7.76 -8.10
C ASN A 163 17.17 -6.61 -8.29
N LEU A 164 17.61 -5.48 -8.85
CA LEU A 164 16.77 -4.34 -9.18
C LEU A 164 17.18 -3.80 -10.56
N ALA A 165 16.28 -3.71 -11.52
CA ALA A 165 16.62 -3.17 -12.85
C ALA A 165 15.39 -2.62 -13.56
N LEU A 166 15.60 -1.71 -14.52
CA LEU A 166 14.51 -1.18 -15.33
C LEU A 166 13.90 -2.27 -16.23
N ALA A 167 12.58 -2.25 -16.38
CA ALA A 167 11.84 -3.05 -17.35
C ALA A 167 10.92 -2.12 -18.15
N TRP A 168 11.49 -1.47 -19.18
CA TRP A 168 10.89 -0.30 -19.84
C TRP A 168 10.27 -0.59 -21.23
N SER A 169 10.31 -1.83 -21.71
CA SER A 169 9.71 -2.20 -23.00
C SER A 169 8.19 -2.10 -22.98
N GLY A 170 7.59 -1.73 -24.11
CA GLY A 170 6.14 -1.76 -24.31
C GLY A 170 5.35 -0.56 -23.76
N GLN A 171 5.97 0.37 -23.05
CA GLN A 171 5.25 1.47 -22.39
C GLN A 171 4.52 2.42 -23.37
N GLU A 172 4.96 2.57 -24.61
CA GLU A 172 4.23 3.35 -25.63
C GLU A 172 2.89 2.70 -25.99
N ALA A 173 2.79 1.37 -25.95
CA ALA A 173 1.52 0.67 -26.17
C ALA A 173 0.53 0.92 -25.03
N ILE A 174 1.03 1.07 -23.79
CA ILE A 174 0.22 1.43 -22.64
C ILE A 174 -0.24 2.89 -22.78
N TRP A 175 0.67 3.81 -23.10
CA TRP A 175 0.31 5.21 -23.37
C TRP A 175 -0.69 5.36 -24.51
N GLN A 176 -0.59 4.56 -25.58
CA GLN A 176 -1.57 4.55 -26.67
C GLN A 176 -2.98 4.24 -26.14
N ARG A 177 -3.14 3.22 -25.29
CA ARG A 177 -4.44 2.87 -24.67
C ARG A 177 -4.98 4.01 -23.82
N VAL A 178 -4.12 4.62 -23.01
CA VAL A 178 -4.46 5.77 -22.14
C VAL A 178 -4.93 6.96 -22.98
N TYR A 179 -4.17 7.34 -24.00
CA TYR A 179 -4.51 8.49 -24.84
C TYR A 179 -5.77 8.28 -25.68
N LEU A 180 -6.00 7.06 -26.19
CA LEU A 180 -7.26 6.71 -26.85
C LEU A 180 -8.45 6.81 -25.88
N ALA A 181 -8.30 6.31 -24.65
CA ALA A 181 -9.34 6.41 -23.62
C ALA A 181 -9.63 7.86 -23.22
N LEU A 182 -8.62 8.73 -23.28
CA LEU A 182 -8.75 10.17 -23.07
C LEU A 182 -9.29 10.92 -24.31
N GLY A 183 -9.50 10.29 -25.46
CA GLY A 183 -10.10 10.93 -26.64
C GLY A 183 -9.12 11.56 -27.63
N LEU A 184 -7.83 11.22 -27.57
CA LEU A 184 -6.89 11.50 -28.66
C LEU A 184 -7.17 10.55 -29.83
N THR A 185 -6.92 11.04 -31.04
CA THR A 185 -6.99 10.23 -32.25
C THR A 185 -5.70 9.41 -32.41
N GLN A 186 -5.78 8.31 -33.17
CA GLN A 186 -4.59 7.50 -33.46
C GLN A 186 -3.50 8.32 -34.17
N THR A 187 -3.87 9.21 -35.09
CA THR A 187 -2.93 10.09 -35.79
C THR A 187 -2.18 11.01 -34.83
N GLU A 188 -2.87 11.63 -33.86
CA GLU A 188 -2.22 12.49 -32.85
C GLU A 188 -1.25 11.70 -31.95
N ILE A 189 -1.54 10.43 -31.68
CA ILE A 189 -0.66 9.55 -30.91
C ILE A 189 0.57 9.15 -31.73
N ASP A 190 0.36 8.79 -33.00
CA ASP A 190 1.43 8.44 -33.95
C ASP A 190 2.40 9.61 -34.15
N GLU A 191 1.89 10.84 -34.21
CA GLU A 191 2.67 12.08 -34.32
C GLU A 191 3.38 12.46 -33.01
N TYR A 192 2.92 11.99 -31.85
CA TYR A 192 3.50 12.34 -30.57
C TYR A 192 4.75 11.53 -30.24
N PHE A 193 4.74 10.21 -30.45
CA PHE A 193 5.89 9.39 -30.10
C PHE A 193 7.09 9.68 -31.02
N THR A 194 8.30 9.59 -30.45
CA THR A 194 9.52 9.60 -31.24
C THR A 194 9.69 8.27 -31.98
N GLY A 195 10.63 8.24 -32.93
CA GLY A 195 11.11 7.00 -33.51
C GLY A 195 11.76 6.10 -32.46
N PRO A 196 11.84 4.78 -32.70
CA PRO A 196 12.29 3.82 -31.69
C PRO A 196 13.62 4.18 -31.00
N ALA A 197 14.59 4.69 -31.78
CA ALA A 197 15.94 5.03 -31.30
C ALA A 197 16.02 6.24 -30.36
N PHE A 198 14.91 6.96 -30.16
CA PHE A 198 14.86 8.17 -29.35
C PHE A 198 13.85 8.08 -28.21
N LEU A 199 13.33 6.89 -27.93
CA LEU A 199 12.28 6.71 -26.92
C LEU A 199 12.73 7.05 -25.50
N ALA A 200 14.01 6.88 -25.15
CA ALA A 200 14.52 7.32 -23.84
C ALA A 200 14.21 8.80 -23.57
N TRP A 201 14.57 9.69 -24.50
CA TRP A 201 14.30 11.12 -24.39
C TRP A 201 12.83 11.49 -24.63
N GLY A 202 12.10 10.67 -25.40
CA GLY A 202 10.65 10.78 -25.50
C GLY A 202 9.95 10.63 -24.15
N ARG A 203 10.31 9.55 -23.43
CA ARG A 203 9.71 9.19 -22.14
C ARG A 203 10.06 10.17 -21.02
N MET A 204 11.26 10.75 -21.07
CA MET A 204 11.70 11.79 -20.12
C MET A 204 11.16 13.19 -20.45
N GLY A 205 10.33 13.33 -21.50
CA GLY A 205 9.73 14.62 -21.90
C GLY A 205 10.68 15.57 -22.63
N ASN A 206 11.92 15.17 -22.88
CA ASN A 206 12.90 15.99 -23.61
C ASN A 206 12.54 16.12 -25.10
N LEU A 207 12.04 15.05 -25.70
CA LEU A 207 11.64 14.99 -27.11
C LEU A 207 10.20 14.50 -27.27
N HIS A 208 9.63 14.81 -28.43
CA HIS A 208 8.45 14.15 -29.00
C HIS A 208 8.60 14.14 -30.53
N THR A 209 7.81 13.34 -31.24
CA THR A 209 7.66 13.34 -32.71
C THR A 209 8.88 12.90 -33.55
N TRP A 210 10.11 13.28 -33.17
CA TRP A 210 11.31 13.11 -33.98
C TRP A 210 11.51 11.67 -34.46
N SER A 211 11.57 11.49 -35.78
CA SER A 211 11.79 10.20 -36.46
C SER A 211 10.70 9.13 -36.21
N GLY A 212 9.51 9.54 -35.74
CA GLY A 212 8.31 8.70 -35.71
C GLY A 212 7.61 8.61 -37.08
N PRO A 213 6.43 7.98 -37.19
CA PRO A 213 5.68 7.32 -36.10
C PRO A 213 6.18 5.90 -35.80
N LEU A 214 5.74 5.34 -34.67
CA LEU A 214 5.95 3.92 -34.36
C LEU A 214 4.96 3.05 -35.16
N PRO A 215 5.42 2.04 -35.92
CA PRO A 215 4.50 1.17 -36.64
C PRO A 215 3.72 0.26 -35.68
N PRO A 216 2.50 -0.20 -36.01
CA PRO A 216 1.71 -1.10 -35.15
C PRO A 216 2.47 -2.36 -34.68
N SER A 217 3.36 -2.89 -35.54
CA SER A 217 4.21 -4.04 -35.19
C SER A 217 5.18 -3.77 -34.05
N TRP A 218 5.56 -2.52 -33.82
CA TRP A 218 6.40 -2.12 -32.68
C TRP A 218 5.71 -2.45 -31.37
N HIS A 219 4.48 -1.97 -31.19
CA HIS A 219 3.70 -2.19 -29.97
C HIS A 219 3.51 -3.69 -29.67
N LEU A 220 3.12 -4.47 -30.67
CA LEU A 220 2.93 -5.92 -30.50
C LEU A 220 4.22 -6.64 -30.07
N LYS A 221 5.36 -6.33 -30.72
CA LYS A 221 6.65 -6.93 -30.39
C LYS A 221 7.14 -6.51 -29.00
N GLN A 222 6.97 -5.25 -28.64
CA GLN A 222 7.43 -4.72 -27.36
C GLN A 222 6.58 -5.22 -26.18
N LEU A 223 5.26 -5.37 -26.35
CA LEU A 223 4.39 -6.03 -25.37
C LEU A 223 4.82 -7.49 -25.16
N TYR A 224 4.98 -8.25 -26.26
CA TYR A 224 5.48 -9.63 -26.22
C TYR A 224 6.81 -9.74 -25.45
N LEU A 225 7.75 -8.85 -25.77
CA LEU A 225 9.07 -8.84 -25.16
C LEU A 225 9.01 -8.53 -23.66
N GLN A 226 8.23 -7.51 -23.29
CA GLN A 226 8.11 -7.07 -21.91
C GLN A 226 7.52 -8.16 -21.00
N HIS A 227 6.48 -8.88 -21.44
CA HIS A 227 5.92 -10.02 -20.69
C HIS A 227 7.01 -11.05 -20.37
N ARG A 228 7.83 -11.42 -21.36
CA ARG A 228 8.91 -12.40 -21.16
C ARG A 228 10.04 -11.88 -20.27
N ILE A 229 10.40 -10.60 -20.40
CA ILE A 229 11.39 -9.94 -19.54
C ILE A 229 10.92 -10.01 -18.09
N LEU A 230 9.69 -9.58 -17.81
CA LEU A 230 9.13 -9.55 -16.47
C LEU A 230 9.04 -10.96 -15.87
N ASP A 231 8.52 -11.93 -16.62
CA ASP A 231 8.43 -13.31 -16.18
C ASP A 231 9.81 -13.87 -15.80
N ARG A 232 10.83 -13.62 -16.63
CA ARG A 232 12.19 -14.10 -16.35
C ARG A 232 12.84 -13.39 -15.17
N MET A 233 12.73 -12.07 -15.08
CA MET A 233 13.22 -11.30 -13.94
C MET A 233 12.59 -11.79 -12.63
N ARG A 234 11.27 -11.90 -12.59
CA ARG A 234 10.50 -12.40 -11.42
C ARG A 234 10.81 -13.85 -11.10
N SER A 235 11.11 -14.68 -12.10
CA SER A 235 11.52 -16.08 -11.88
C SER A 235 12.83 -16.20 -11.12
N PHE A 236 13.74 -15.23 -11.21
CA PHE A 236 14.97 -15.18 -10.40
C PHE A 236 14.79 -14.47 -9.06
N GLY A 237 13.64 -13.84 -8.82
CA GLY A 237 13.41 -12.96 -7.67
C GLY A 237 13.98 -11.54 -7.85
N MET A 238 14.22 -11.11 -9.09
CA MET A 238 14.54 -9.70 -9.37
C MET A 238 13.29 -8.82 -9.28
N ILE A 239 13.48 -7.56 -8.92
CA ILE A 239 12.44 -6.54 -8.86
C ILE A 239 12.56 -5.65 -10.12
N PRO A 240 11.66 -5.78 -11.11
CA PRO A 240 11.62 -4.87 -12.25
C PRO A 240 11.06 -3.50 -11.83
N VAL A 241 11.74 -2.44 -12.24
CA VAL A 241 11.28 -1.06 -12.10
C VAL A 241 10.44 -0.70 -13.31
N LEU A 242 9.15 -0.44 -13.09
CA LEU A 242 8.18 -0.06 -14.12
C LEU A 242 8.10 1.47 -14.27
N PRO A 243 7.69 2.01 -15.43
CA PRO A 243 7.51 3.45 -15.58
C PRO A 243 6.27 3.97 -14.82
N ALA A 244 6.24 5.26 -14.53
CA ALA A 244 5.06 5.99 -14.05
C ALA A 244 4.95 7.35 -14.75
N PHE A 245 3.79 7.99 -14.61
CA PHE A 245 3.55 9.31 -15.18
C PHE A 245 4.33 10.40 -14.44
N ALA A 246 5.01 11.27 -15.20
CA ALA A 246 5.84 12.35 -14.66
C ALA A 246 5.30 13.77 -14.98
N GLY A 247 4.13 13.89 -15.61
CA GLY A 247 3.51 15.19 -15.94
C GLY A 247 3.55 15.58 -17.43
N HIS A 248 4.41 14.96 -18.25
CA HIS A 248 4.53 15.30 -19.68
C HIS A 248 3.38 14.74 -20.51
N VAL A 249 2.75 15.59 -21.31
CA VAL A 249 1.57 15.25 -22.13
C VAL A 249 1.69 15.75 -23.56
N PRO A 250 1.02 15.10 -24.54
CA PRO A 250 0.94 15.60 -25.91
C PRO A 250 0.16 16.92 -25.98
N LYS A 251 0.56 17.81 -26.89
CA LYS A 251 -0.18 19.05 -27.19
C LYS A 251 -1.66 18.78 -27.53
N ALA A 252 -1.95 17.67 -28.20
CA ALA A 252 -3.31 17.24 -28.53
C ALA A 252 -4.24 17.08 -27.31
N LEU A 253 -3.69 16.88 -26.10
CA LEU A 253 -4.49 16.86 -24.87
C LEU A 253 -5.25 18.18 -24.66
N THR A 254 -4.67 19.31 -25.05
CA THR A 254 -5.31 20.65 -24.98
C THR A 254 -6.51 20.79 -25.92
N ARG A 255 -6.62 19.95 -26.97
CA ARG A 255 -7.81 19.91 -27.83
C ARG A 255 -8.98 19.23 -27.12
N VAL A 256 -8.70 18.12 -26.43
CA VAL A 256 -9.71 17.37 -25.69
C VAL A 256 -10.12 18.10 -24.41
N PHE A 257 -9.14 18.68 -23.72
CA PHE A 257 -9.32 19.41 -22.47
C PHE A 257 -8.84 20.86 -22.61
N PRO A 258 -9.65 21.77 -23.20
CA PRO A 258 -9.22 23.15 -23.49
C PRO A 258 -8.89 24.01 -22.27
N GLN A 259 -9.33 23.60 -21.09
CA GLN A 259 -9.09 24.31 -19.82
C GLN A 259 -7.88 23.77 -19.06
N VAL A 260 -7.16 22.78 -19.61
CA VAL A 260 -6.01 22.18 -18.95
C VAL A 260 -4.90 23.21 -18.72
N ASN A 261 -4.37 23.26 -17.51
CA ASN A 261 -3.26 24.11 -17.15
C ASN A 261 -1.94 23.40 -17.46
N VAL A 262 -1.29 23.85 -18.53
CA VAL A 262 -0.03 23.29 -19.01
C VAL A 262 1.01 24.38 -19.19
N THR A 263 2.24 24.06 -18.84
CA THR A 263 3.42 24.88 -19.14
C THR A 263 4.16 24.27 -20.32
N GLN A 264 4.44 25.07 -21.35
CA GLN A 264 5.34 24.64 -22.41
C GLN A 264 6.78 24.77 -21.93
N MET A 265 7.52 23.66 -21.94
CA MET A 265 8.92 23.62 -21.53
C MET A 265 9.84 24.25 -22.58
N GLY A 266 11.10 24.50 -22.19
CA GLY A 266 12.13 24.99 -23.10
C GLY A 266 12.59 23.95 -24.14
N SER A 267 13.36 24.42 -25.11
CA SER A 267 14.06 23.57 -26.07
C SER A 267 15.13 22.73 -25.35
N TRP A 268 15.18 21.44 -25.65
CA TRP A 268 16.23 20.54 -25.21
C TRP A 268 17.07 20.05 -26.40
N GLY A 269 18.39 19.92 -26.22
CA GLY A 269 19.29 19.37 -27.24
C GLY A 269 19.31 20.13 -28.57
N HIS A 270 19.00 21.44 -28.56
CA HIS A 270 18.84 22.29 -29.76
C HIS A 270 17.72 21.88 -30.72
N PHE A 271 16.83 20.96 -30.33
CA PHE A 271 15.63 20.66 -31.09
C PHE A 271 14.62 21.80 -30.95
N ASN A 272 14.06 22.26 -32.07
CA ASN A 272 12.98 23.24 -32.05
C ASN A 272 11.69 22.63 -31.46
N CYS A 273 10.68 23.46 -31.19
CA CYS A 273 9.43 23.02 -30.55
C CYS A 273 8.53 22.12 -31.43
N SER A 274 8.95 21.75 -32.64
CA SER A 274 8.30 20.66 -33.39
C SER A 274 8.68 19.29 -32.84
N TYR A 275 9.79 19.19 -32.10
CA TYR A 275 10.37 17.94 -31.63
C TYR A 275 10.72 17.93 -30.13
N SER A 276 10.57 19.06 -29.44
CA SER A 276 10.90 19.29 -28.02
C SER A 276 9.94 20.36 -27.48
N CYS A 277 10.28 21.08 -26.40
CA CYS A 277 9.36 22.03 -25.76
C CYS A 277 8.05 21.34 -25.32
N SER A 278 8.20 20.19 -24.64
CA SER A 278 7.10 19.36 -24.16
C SER A 278 6.09 20.15 -23.32
N PHE A 279 4.83 19.74 -23.36
CA PHE A 279 3.79 20.30 -22.52
C PHE A 279 3.81 19.58 -21.17
N LEU A 280 4.12 20.31 -20.11
CA LEU A 280 4.09 19.83 -18.74
C LEU A 280 2.79 20.24 -18.07
N LEU A 281 2.04 19.25 -17.59
CA LEU A 281 0.81 19.45 -16.83
C LEU A 281 1.12 20.08 -15.47
N ALA A 282 0.36 21.11 -15.09
CA ALA A 282 0.55 21.76 -13.79
C ALA A 282 0.25 20.77 -12.64
N PRO A 283 1.01 20.81 -11.53
CA PRO A 283 0.86 19.83 -10.45
C PRO A 283 -0.53 19.78 -9.82
N GLU A 284 -1.19 20.93 -9.72
CA GLU A 284 -2.52 21.09 -9.14
C GLU A 284 -3.64 20.93 -10.16
N ASP A 285 -3.32 20.66 -11.43
CA ASP A 285 -4.35 20.45 -12.45
C ASP A 285 -5.10 19.14 -12.17
N PRO A 286 -6.46 19.14 -12.16
CA PRO A 286 -7.24 17.93 -11.89
C PRO A 286 -6.96 16.76 -12.84
N LEU A 287 -6.42 17.03 -14.05
CA LEU A 287 -6.05 15.98 -15.00
C LEU A 287 -4.74 15.28 -14.64
N PHE A 288 -3.85 15.90 -13.87
CA PHE A 288 -2.54 15.32 -13.57
C PHE A 288 -2.67 13.93 -12.96
N PRO A 289 -3.40 13.78 -11.86
CA PRO A 289 -3.54 12.48 -11.24
C PRO A 289 -4.55 11.57 -11.97
N LEU A 290 -5.50 12.10 -12.76
CA LEU A 290 -6.33 11.28 -13.65
C LEU A 290 -5.46 10.51 -14.65
N VAL A 291 -4.59 11.23 -15.36
CA VAL A 291 -3.70 10.67 -16.37
C VAL A 291 -2.73 9.69 -15.73
N GLY A 292 -2.16 10.06 -14.57
CA GLY A 292 -1.23 9.20 -13.85
C GLY A 292 -1.86 7.91 -13.35
N SER A 293 -3.02 7.98 -12.68
CA SER A 293 -3.73 6.79 -12.21
C SER A 293 -4.23 5.91 -13.35
N LEU A 294 -4.69 6.49 -14.46
CA LEU A 294 -5.11 5.73 -15.64
C LEU A 294 -3.92 4.99 -16.28
N PHE A 295 -2.77 5.65 -16.40
CA PHE A 295 -1.55 5.03 -16.91
C PHE A 295 -1.09 3.85 -16.04
N LEU A 296 -0.97 4.07 -14.73
CA LEU A 296 -0.57 3.01 -13.80
C LEU A 296 -1.57 1.85 -13.81
N ARG A 297 -2.87 2.12 -13.86
CA ARG A 297 -3.91 1.08 -13.95
C ARG A 297 -3.79 0.23 -15.22
N GLU A 298 -3.62 0.85 -16.39
CA GLU A 298 -3.45 0.11 -17.63
C GLU A 298 -2.12 -0.66 -17.66
N LEU A 299 -1.06 -0.09 -17.07
CA LEU A 299 0.24 -0.74 -16.92
C LEU A 299 0.16 -1.97 -16.01
N THR A 300 -0.44 -1.85 -14.82
CA THR A 300 -0.55 -2.95 -13.86
C THR A 300 -1.54 -4.02 -14.32
N LYS A 301 -2.61 -3.63 -15.01
CA LYS A 301 -3.53 -4.57 -15.65
C LYS A 301 -2.84 -5.42 -16.72
N GLU A 302 -1.94 -4.83 -17.51
CA GLU A 302 -1.19 -5.57 -18.52
C GLU A 302 -0.10 -6.43 -17.88
N PHE A 303 0.72 -5.87 -16.98
CA PHE A 303 2.00 -6.46 -16.60
C PHE A 303 2.10 -6.94 -15.15
N GLY A 304 1.07 -6.71 -14.34
CA GLY A 304 1.22 -6.72 -12.88
C GLY A 304 2.21 -5.66 -12.41
N THR A 305 2.68 -5.76 -11.17
CA THR A 305 3.68 -4.82 -10.63
C THR A 305 4.51 -5.43 -9.50
N ASP A 306 5.71 -4.89 -9.34
CA ASP A 306 6.61 -5.17 -8.21
C ASP A 306 6.81 -3.90 -7.36
N HIS A 307 6.04 -2.85 -7.71
CA HIS A 307 5.82 -1.60 -6.98
C HIS A 307 7.05 -0.75 -6.70
N ILE A 308 8.01 -0.82 -7.61
CA ILE A 308 9.03 0.22 -7.74
C ILE A 308 8.80 0.87 -9.10
N TYR A 309 8.58 2.18 -9.08
CA TYR A 309 8.27 2.96 -10.27
C TYR A 309 9.35 4.00 -10.52
N GLY A 310 9.71 4.21 -11.79
CA GLY A 310 10.59 5.28 -12.24
C GLY A 310 9.80 6.39 -12.93
N ALA A 311 10.05 7.63 -12.55
CA ALA A 311 9.48 8.84 -13.15
C ALA A 311 10.40 10.03 -12.89
N ASP A 312 10.68 10.83 -13.92
CA ASP A 312 11.58 11.98 -13.86
C ASP A 312 10.97 13.14 -14.67
N THR A 313 10.51 14.18 -13.98
CA THR A 313 9.80 15.33 -14.61
C THR A 313 10.74 16.39 -15.20
N PHE A 314 11.94 16.54 -14.62
CA PHE A 314 12.85 17.65 -14.94
C PHE A 314 14.24 17.16 -15.36
N ASN A 315 14.34 15.95 -15.92
CA ASN A 315 15.61 15.42 -16.39
C ASN A 315 16.17 16.29 -17.51
N GLU A 316 17.28 16.98 -17.24
CA GLU A 316 17.90 17.96 -18.13
C GLU A 316 16.96 19.09 -18.61
N MET A 317 15.91 19.38 -17.84
CA MET A 317 14.96 20.45 -18.14
C MET A 317 14.82 21.36 -16.93
N GLN A 318 14.97 22.66 -17.11
CA GLN A 318 14.79 23.62 -16.04
C GLN A 318 13.29 23.70 -15.67
N PRO A 319 12.91 23.50 -14.40
CA PRO A 319 11.54 23.72 -13.96
C PRO A 319 11.10 25.17 -14.23
N PRO A 320 9.81 25.43 -14.49
CA PRO A 320 9.31 26.78 -14.78
C PRO A 320 9.37 27.73 -13.58
N SER A 321 9.51 27.20 -12.36
CA SER A 321 9.71 27.97 -11.14
C SER A 321 10.73 27.29 -10.23
N SER A 322 11.56 28.11 -9.58
CA SER A 322 12.48 27.67 -8.52
C SER A 322 11.87 27.77 -7.12
N GLU A 323 10.61 28.19 -6.99
CA GLU A 323 9.94 28.30 -5.70
C GLU A 323 9.82 26.91 -5.04
N PRO A 324 10.23 26.76 -3.77
CA PRO A 324 10.18 25.47 -3.09
C PRO A 324 8.77 24.87 -3.03
N SER A 325 7.73 25.70 -2.90
CA SER A 325 6.33 25.26 -2.90
C SER A 325 5.93 24.61 -4.22
N TYR A 326 6.33 25.19 -5.36
CA TYR A 326 6.09 24.64 -6.69
C TYR A 326 6.81 23.30 -6.88
N LEU A 327 8.10 23.24 -6.54
CA LEU A 327 8.90 22.01 -6.70
C LEU A 327 8.37 20.87 -5.81
N ALA A 328 7.91 21.19 -4.60
CA ALA A 328 7.26 20.25 -3.71
C ALA A 328 5.93 19.75 -4.29
N ALA A 329 5.09 20.64 -4.82
CA ALA A 329 3.82 20.29 -5.44
C ALA A 329 4.01 19.39 -6.67
N ALA A 330 4.96 19.72 -7.56
CA ALA A 330 5.28 18.91 -8.74
C ALA A 330 5.68 17.48 -8.38
N THR A 331 6.55 17.32 -7.38
CA THR A 331 6.97 15.99 -6.91
C THR A 331 5.82 15.26 -6.20
N ALA A 332 5.03 15.97 -5.40
CA ALA A 332 3.89 15.41 -4.69
C ALA A 332 2.82 14.88 -5.65
N ALA A 333 2.54 15.60 -6.74
CA ALA A 333 1.56 15.20 -7.75
C ALA A 333 1.96 13.87 -8.43
N VAL A 334 3.23 13.72 -8.82
CA VAL A 334 3.78 12.46 -9.36
C VAL A 334 3.61 11.32 -8.36
N TYR A 335 4.02 11.53 -7.10
CA TYR A 335 3.95 10.50 -6.08
C TYR A 335 2.51 10.11 -5.73
N GLN A 336 1.61 11.08 -5.61
CA GLN A 336 0.19 10.84 -5.34
C GLN A 336 -0.47 10.06 -6.47
N ALA A 337 -0.11 10.34 -7.73
CA ALA A 337 -0.59 9.58 -8.87
C ALA A 337 -0.17 8.10 -8.85
N MET A 338 0.93 7.76 -8.16
CA MET A 338 1.38 6.38 -7.93
C MET A 338 0.61 5.66 -6.81
N THR A 339 -0.13 6.39 -5.98
CA THR A 339 -0.87 5.82 -4.84
C THR A 339 -2.32 5.52 -5.22
N ALA A 340 -2.84 4.37 -4.78
CA ALA A 340 -4.23 3.97 -4.93
C ALA A 340 -4.89 3.79 -3.57
N VAL A 341 -6.15 4.21 -3.45
CA VAL A 341 -6.97 4.08 -2.24
C VAL A 341 -8.15 3.15 -2.51
N TYR A 342 -8.24 2.07 -1.73
CA TYR A 342 -9.45 1.25 -1.68
C TYR A 342 -10.31 1.67 -0.50
N ALA A 343 -11.32 2.49 -0.76
CA ALA A 343 -12.23 2.99 0.26
C ALA A 343 -13.39 2.01 0.43
N THR A 344 -13.24 1.05 1.33
CA THR A 344 -14.25 0.02 1.54
C THR A 344 -15.40 0.51 2.43
N LEU A 345 -16.64 0.15 2.09
CA LEU A 345 -17.85 0.44 2.88
C LEU A 345 -18.57 -0.85 3.25
N ARG A 346 -19.20 -0.90 4.42
CA ARG A 346 -20.03 -2.05 4.82
C ARG A 346 -21.15 -2.32 3.80
N ASP A 347 -21.76 -1.25 3.31
CA ASP A 347 -22.82 -1.27 2.31
C ASP A 347 -22.46 -0.27 1.21
N LEU A 348 -22.27 -0.74 -0.02
CA LEU A 348 -21.94 0.12 -1.15
C LEU A 348 -23.08 1.07 -1.53
N ALA A 349 -24.32 0.79 -1.13
CA ALA A 349 -25.42 1.72 -1.34
C ALA A 349 -25.19 3.07 -0.64
N SER A 350 -24.35 3.13 0.41
CA SER A 350 -24.05 4.37 1.13
C SER A 350 -22.83 5.14 0.61
N GLN A 351 -22.33 4.83 -0.59
CA GLN A 351 -21.10 5.46 -1.12
C GLN A 351 -21.26 6.90 -1.63
N GLY A 352 -22.50 7.37 -1.86
CA GLY A 352 -22.79 8.67 -2.45
C GLY A 352 -22.02 9.85 -1.82
N PRO A 353 -22.15 10.08 -0.50
CA PRO A 353 -21.45 11.17 0.17
C PRO A 353 -19.91 11.08 0.07
N LEU A 354 -19.35 9.87 0.04
CA LEU A 354 -17.90 9.69 -0.12
C LEU A 354 -17.45 10.09 -1.54
N LEU A 355 -18.19 9.65 -2.56
CA LEU A 355 -17.87 9.99 -3.95
C LEU A 355 -18.06 11.49 -4.23
N GLU A 356 -19.10 12.10 -3.65
CA GLU A 356 -19.31 13.55 -3.71
C GLU A 356 -18.17 14.32 -3.03
N ALA A 357 -17.75 13.90 -1.82
CA ALA A 357 -16.63 14.51 -1.12
C ALA A 357 -15.30 14.32 -1.85
N ALA A 358 -15.07 13.14 -2.44
CA ALA A 358 -13.91 12.87 -3.27
C ALA A 358 -13.90 13.82 -4.48
N GLN A 359 -15.02 13.93 -5.19
CA GLN A 359 -15.16 14.85 -6.32
C GLN A 359 -14.96 16.31 -5.90
N SER A 360 -15.57 16.76 -4.81
CA SER A 360 -15.48 18.15 -4.34
C SER A 360 -14.08 18.54 -3.87
N ARG A 361 -13.30 17.57 -3.40
CA ARG A 361 -11.89 17.76 -3.00
C ARG A 361 -10.92 17.61 -4.18
N GLY A 362 -11.42 17.46 -5.40
CA GLY A 362 -10.59 17.25 -6.59
C GLY A 362 -9.88 15.91 -6.57
N CYS A 363 -10.42 14.89 -5.88
CA CYS A 363 -9.83 13.58 -5.90
C CYS A 363 -9.82 13.04 -7.34
N PRO A 364 -8.67 12.57 -7.81
CA PRO A 364 -8.49 12.15 -9.20
C PRO A 364 -9.41 10.98 -9.53
N PRO A 365 -10.10 10.97 -10.69
CA PRO A 365 -10.84 9.79 -11.07
C PRO A 365 -9.89 8.59 -11.21
N GLY A 366 -10.18 7.53 -10.46
CA GLY A 366 -9.37 6.32 -10.41
C GLY A 366 -8.29 6.28 -9.33
N SER A 367 -8.07 7.34 -8.55
CA SER A 367 -7.21 7.30 -7.35
C SER A 367 -7.89 6.63 -6.15
N LEU A 368 -9.23 6.55 -6.18
CA LEU A 368 -10.05 5.91 -5.18
C LEU A 368 -11.00 4.92 -5.85
N GLU A 369 -11.04 3.69 -5.36
CA GLU A 369 -12.04 2.68 -5.71
C GLU A 369 -12.84 2.29 -4.46
N THR A 370 -14.17 2.26 -4.61
CA THR A 370 -15.07 1.79 -3.55
C THR A 370 -15.32 0.30 -3.66
N LEU A 371 -15.18 -0.42 -2.54
CA LEU A 371 -15.46 -1.85 -2.43
C LEU A 371 -16.45 -2.10 -1.28
N GLN A 372 -17.22 -3.18 -1.35
CA GLN A 372 -18.01 -3.63 -0.20
C GLN A 372 -17.13 -4.46 0.73
N LEU A 373 -17.13 -4.15 2.03
CA LEU A 373 -16.44 -4.92 3.07
C LEU A 373 -17.18 -4.77 4.41
N ASP A 374 -17.86 -5.83 4.86
CA ASP A 374 -18.34 -5.94 6.23
C ASP A 374 -17.33 -6.71 7.09
N VAL A 375 -16.73 -6.05 8.09
CA VAL A 375 -15.71 -6.65 8.96
C VAL A 375 -16.23 -7.84 9.79
N ARG A 376 -17.55 -8.03 9.87
CA ARG A 376 -18.19 -9.16 10.54
C ARG A 376 -18.19 -10.43 9.68
N ASP A 377 -17.99 -10.30 8.37
CA ASP A 377 -18.08 -11.37 7.40
C ASP A 377 -16.72 -11.62 6.73
N ALA A 378 -16.15 -12.81 6.99
CA ALA A 378 -14.87 -13.21 6.42
C ALA A 378 -14.91 -13.34 4.89
N ASP A 379 -16.04 -13.74 4.31
CA ASP A 379 -16.18 -13.88 2.86
C ASP A 379 -16.25 -12.50 2.20
N SER A 380 -16.92 -11.52 2.84
CA SER A 380 -16.91 -10.13 2.41
C SER A 380 -15.49 -9.53 2.40
N ILE A 381 -14.67 -9.84 3.42
CA ILE A 381 -13.26 -9.40 3.48
C ILE A 381 -12.44 -10.03 2.36
N ALA A 382 -12.57 -11.35 2.15
CA ALA A 382 -11.86 -12.07 1.10
C ALA A 382 -12.25 -11.57 -0.31
N ALA A 383 -13.53 -11.28 -0.54
CA ALA A 383 -14.01 -10.72 -1.80
C ALA A 383 -13.44 -9.32 -2.07
N ALA A 384 -13.36 -8.46 -1.05
CA ALA A 384 -12.71 -7.16 -1.17
C ALA A 384 -11.21 -7.28 -1.44
N GLN A 385 -10.51 -8.19 -0.73
CA GLN A 385 -9.09 -8.46 -0.94
C GLN A 385 -8.80 -8.93 -2.37
N ALA A 386 -9.63 -9.81 -2.93
CA ALA A 386 -9.47 -10.31 -4.29
C ALA A 386 -9.64 -9.24 -5.39
N ARG A 387 -10.30 -8.12 -5.07
CA ARG A 387 -10.47 -6.99 -5.99
C ARG A 387 -9.31 -5.99 -5.97
N VAL A 388 -8.36 -6.13 -5.05
CA VAL A 388 -7.15 -5.30 -5.04
C VAL A 388 -6.24 -5.72 -6.19
N THR A 389 -6.29 -4.96 -7.28
CA THR A 389 -5.67 -5.33 -8.57
C THR A 389 -4.14 -5.42 -8.50
N GLU A 390 -3.53 -4.66 -7.62
CA GLU A 390 -2.08 -4.64 -7.42
C GLU A 390 -1.60 -5.85 -6.60
N GLY A 391 -2.50 -6.72 -6.14
CA GLY A 391 -2.16 -7.97 -5.46
C GLY A 391 -1.53 -7.79 -4.07
N ARG A 392 -1.53 -6.57 -3.53
CA ARG A 392 -1.04 -6.26 -2.17
C ARG A 392 -1.68 -5.02 -1.57
N VAL A 393 -1.67 -4.95 -0.24
CA VAL A 393 -2.02 -3.76 0.54
C VAL A 393 -0.79 -3.28 1.29
N ASP A 394 -0.37 -2.03 1.05
CA ASP A 394 0.79 -1.44 1.72
C ASP A 394 0.42 -0.83 3.09
N VAL A 395 -0.80 -0.32 3.20
CA VAL A 395 -1.34 0.34 4.38
C VAL A 395 -2.74 -0.21 4.64
N LEU A 396 -2.92 -0.85 5.78
CA LEU A 396 -4.22 -1.30 6.27
C LEU A 396 -4.74 -0.31 7.30
N VAL A 397 -5.90 0.30 7.07
CA VAL A 397 -6.56 1.19 8.03
C VAL A 397 -7.78 0.50 8.63
N CYS A 398 -7.67 0.01 9.87
CA CYS A 398 -8.77 -0.59 10.63
C CYS A 398 -9.55 0.51 11.36
N ASN A 399 -10.53 1.11 10.66
CA ASN A 399 -11.33 2.22 11.18
C ASN A 399 -12.77 1.84 11.58
N ALA A 400 -13.31 0.73 11.06
CA ALA A 400 -14.69 0.33 11.34
C ALA A 400 -14.91 0.20 12.86
N GLY A 401 -15.97 0.83 13.35
CA GLY A 401 -16.25 0.89 14.78
C GLY A 401 -17.70 1.22 15.08
N ARG A 402 -18.14 0.78 16.25
CA ARG A 402 -19.48 0.99 16.80
C ARG A 402 -19.39 1.44 18.26
N GLY A 403 -20.13 2.50 18.58
CA GLY A 403 -20.29 2.99 19.95
C GLY A 403 -21.44 2.29 20.66
N LEU A 404 -21.40 2.30 21.99
CA LEU A 404 -22.51 1.88 22.84
C LEU A 404 -22.43 2.64 24.16
N VAL A 405 -23.43 3.49 24.39
CA VAL A 405 -23.50 4.40 25.54
C VAL A 405 -24.81 4.18 26.26
N GLY A 406 -24.77 4.05 27.58
CA GLY A 406 -25.95 3.82 28.41
C GLY A 406 -25.62 3.13 29.73
N PRO A 407 -26.61 3.03 30.64
CA PRO A 407 -26.53 2.11 31.78
C PRO A 407 -26.30 0.69 31.29
N LEU A 408 -25.35 -0.02 31.91
CA LEU A 408 -24.89 -1.34 31.45
C LEU A 408 -26.03 -2.36 31.43
N GLU A 409 -26.80 -2.38 32.51
CA GLU A 409 -27.98 -3.20 32.75
C GLU A 409 -29.18 -2.86 31.84
N ALA A 410 -29.13 -1.71 31.16
CA ALA A 410 -30.19 -1.25 30.27
C ALA A 410 -29.96 -1.62 28.80
N HIS A 411 -28.77 -2.10 28.44
CA HIS A 411 -28.47 -2.50 27.07
C HIS A 411 -29.37 -3.65 26.59
N LYS A 412 -29.71 -3.64 25.29
CA LYS A 412 -30.49 -4.70 24.68
C LYS A 412 -29.62 -5.94 24.44
N GLU A 413 -30.28 -7.09 24.43
CA GLU A 413 -29.66 -8.35 24.03
C GLU A 413 -29.05 -8.21 22.61
N GLY A 414 -27.85 -8.75 22.41
CA GLY A 414 -27.09 -8.64 21.16
C GLY A 414 -26.37 -7.31 20.91
N SER A 415 -26.67 -6.22 21.65
CA SER A 415 -25.95 -4.94 21.48
C SER A 415 -24.48 -5.06 21.89
N VAL A 416 -24.20 -5.84 22.95
CA VAL A 416 -22.83 -6.10 23.43
C VAL A 416 -22.03 -6.88 22.38
N ASP A 417 -22.61 -7.98 21.89
CA ASP A 417 -21.98 -8.83 20.89
C ASP A 417 -21.69 -8.06 19.60
N ALA A 418 -22.63 -7.21 19.15
CA ALA A 418 -22.43 -6.40 17.95
C ALA A 418 -21.26 -5.39 18.07
N VAL A 419 -21.03 -4.82 19.26
CA VAL A 419 -19.90 -3.90 19.50
C VAL A 419 -18.58 -4.67 19.48
N LEU A 420 -18.51 -5.80 20.19
CA LEU A 420 -17.30 -6.62 20.25
C LEU A 420 -16.98 -7.24 18.88
N ASP A 421 -17.99 -7.73 18.17
CA ASP A 421 -17.83 -8.34 16.84
C ASP A 421 -17.35 -7.33 15.79
N VAL A 422 -17.83 -6.09 15.81
CA VAL A 422 -17.34 -5.05 14.90
C VAL A 422 -15.96 -4.54 15.31
N ASN A 423 -15.80 -4.08 16.56
CA ASN A 423 -14.61 -3.35 16.99
C ASN A 423 -13.41 -4.28 17.13
N LEU A 424 -13.58 -5.41 17.83
CA LEU A 424 -12.49 -6.32 18.17
C LEU A 424 -12.39 -7.45 17.13
N THR A 425 -13.43 -8.29 17.01
CA THR A 425 -13.37 -9.47 16.16
C THR A 425 -13.22 -9.08 14.69
N GLY A 426 -13.86 -7.99 14.25
CA GLY A 426 -13.71 -7.44 12.91
C GLY A 426 -12.28 -7.00 12.62
N THR A 427 -11.63 -6.32 13.56
CA THR A 427 -10.20 -5.98 13.43
C THR A 427 -9.33 -7.24 13.39
N VAL A 428 -9.63 -8.26 14.20
CA VAL A 428 -8.93 -9.57 14.12
C VAL A 428 -9.08 -10.20 12.74
N ARG A 429 -10.28 -10.23 12.15
CA ARG A 429 -10.51 -10.78 10.81
C ARG A 429 -9.75 -9.99 9.73
N MET A 430 -9.75 -8.66 9.81
CA MET A 430 -8.96 -7.81 8.90
C MET A 430 -7.47 -8.12 9.01
N LEU A 431 -6.93 -8.21 10.24
CA LEU A 431 -5.53 -8.57 10.46
C LEU A 431 -5.23 -9.97 9.92
N GLN A 432 -6.09 -10.96 10.16
CA GLN A 432 -5.92 -12.31 9.64
C GLN A 432 -5.88 -12.36 8.10
N ALA A 433 -6.67 -11.53 7.42
CA ALA A 433 -6.72 -11.48 5.96
C ALA A 433 -5.47 -10.82 5.34
N PHE A 434 -5.00 -9.69 5.88
CA PHE A 434 -3.98 -8.86 5.24
C PHE A 434 -2.56 -9.03 5.82
N LEU A 435 -2.42 -9.40 7.10
CA LEU A 435 -1.12 -9.52 7.77
C LEU A 435 -0.19 -10.61 7.17
N PRO A 436 -0.68 -11.80 6.73
CA PRO A 436 0.19 -12.83 6.19
C PRO A 436 1.01 -12.35 4.98
N ASP A 437 0.39 -11.55 4.10
CA ASP A 437 1.06 -10.95 2.95
C ASP A 437 2.12 -9.92 3.36
N MET A 438 1.75 -9.00 4.27
CA MET A 438 2.69 -8.00 4.81
C MET A 438 3.92 -8.66 5.45
N LYS A 439 3.72 -9.75 6.22
CA LYS A 439 4.81 -10.53 6.80
C LYS A 439 5.69 -11.20 5.74
N ARG A 440 5.08 -11.75 4.68
CA ARG A 440 5.82 -12.39 3.57
C ARG A 440 6.73 -11.39 2.86
N ARG A 441 6.20 -10.20 2.54
CA ARG A 441 6.94 -9.11 1.88
C ARG A 441 7.87 -8.34 2.83
N ARG A 442 7.77 -8.62 4.14
CA ARG A 442 8.48 -7.93 5.22
C ARG A 442 8.30 -6.40 5.18
N SER A 443 7.09 -5.98 4.83
CA SER A 443 6.72 -4.58 4.66
C SER A 443 5.21 -4.45 4.78
N GLY A 444 4.76 -3.53 5.61
CA GLY A 444 3.35 -3.19 5.77
C GLY A 444 3.14 -2.21 6.92
N ARG A 445 2.10 -1.40 6.81
CA ARG A 445 1.65 -0.50 7.87
C ARG A 445 0.21 -0.83 8.23
N ILE A 446 -0.08 -0.89 9.52
CA ILE A 446 -1.40 -1.12 10.05
C ILE A 446 -1.71 0.06 10.95
N LEU A 447 -2.70 0.86 10.57
CA LEU A 447 -3.22 1.97 11.36
C LEU A 447 -4.58 1.55 11.92
N VAL A 448 -4.74 1.62 13.24
CA VAL A 448 -5.99 1.27 13.92
C VAL A 448 -6.53 2.52 14.59
N THR A 449 -7.80 2.84 14.37
CA THR A 449 -8.43 3.98 15.04
C THR A 449 -8.66 3.62 16.51
N GLY A 450 -7.73 4.09 17.35
CA GLY A 450 -7.75 3.97 18.79
C GLY A 450 -8.80 4.89 19.42
N SER A 451 -8.71 5.07 20.72
CA SER A 451 -9.61 5.97 21.45
C SER A 451 -9.02 6.22 22.82
N ILE A 452 -9.22 7.43 23.35
CA ILE A 452 -8.94 7.67 24.76
C ILE A 452 -9.70 6.68 25.67
N GLY A 453 -10.87 6.20 25.22
CA GLY A 453 -11.66 5.15 25.87
C GLY A 453 -10.99 3.76 25.90
N GLY A 454 -9.89 3.56 25.15
CA GLY A 454 -9.03 2.38 25.20
C GLY A 454 -7.86 2.51 26.17
N LEU A 455 -7.55 3.73 26.64
CA LEU A 455 -6.47 4.00 27.59
C LEU A 455 -7.01 4.31 28.98
N MET A 456 -8.22 4.86 29.06
CA MET A 456 -8.94 5.14 30.29
C MET A 456 -10.44 4.85 30.09
N ALA A 457 -11.10 4.25 31.09
CA ALA A 457 -12.51 3.93 31.01
C ALA A 457 -13.39 5.19 31.18
N LEU A 458 -14.56 5.20 30.53
CA LEU A 458 -15.51 6.31 30.63
C LEU A 458 -16.82 5.81 31.24
N PRO A 459 -17.47 6.58 32.13
CA PRO A 459 -18.78 6.22 32.67
C PRO A 459 -19.78 5.94 31.55
N PHE A 460 -20.70 5.00 31.76
CA PHE A 460 -21.75 4.61 30.80
C PHE A 460 -21.26 4.16 29.42
N ASN A 461 -19.96 3.86 29.27
CA ASN A 461 -19.35 3.39 28.04
C ASN A 461 -18.68 2.01 28.23
N ALA A 462 -19.08 1.25 29.26
CA ALA A 462 -18.34 0.08 29.73
C ALA A 462 -17.96 -0.91 28.62
N VAL A 463 -18.91 -1.28 27.77
CA VAL A 463 -18.69 -2.23 26.66
C VAL A 463 -17.85 -1.62 25.54
N TYR A 464 -18.09 -0.36 25.19
CA TYR A 464 -17.28 0.35 24.20
C TYR A 464 -15.82 0.46 24.67
N CYS A 465 -15.59 0.91 25.90
CA CYS A 465 -14.27 0.95 26.52
C CYS A 465 -13.63 -0.44 26.54
N ALA A 466 -14.33 -1.48 26.99
CA ALA A 466 -13.82 -2.84 26.96
C ALA A 466 -13.32 -3.26 25.56
N SER A 467 -14.09 -2.94 24.51
CA SER A 467 -13.68 -3.22 23.12
C SER A 467 -12.44 -2.45 22.67
N LYS A 468 -12.28 -1.18 23.10
CA LYS A 468 -11.12 -0.34 22.76
C LYS A 468 -9.87 -0.73 23.56
N PHE A 469 -10.01 -1.08 24.83
CA PHE A 469 -8.92 -1.69 25.62
C PHE A 469 -8.48 -3.05 25.04
N ALA A 470 -9.41 -3.84 24.51
CA ALA A 470 -9.06 -5.08 23.84
C ALA A 470 -8.25 -4.83 22.55
N LEU A 471 -8.55 -3.75 21.81
CA LEU A 471 -7.76 -3.33 20.66
C LEU A 471 -6.35 -2.88 21.04
N GLU A 472 -6.16 -2.17 22.16
CA GLU A 472 -4.83 -1.85 22.70
C GLU A 472 -4.01 -3.13 22.91
N GLY A 473 -4.57 -4.08 23.67
CA GLY A 473 -3.89 -5.33 23.99
C GLY A 473 -3.55 -6.15 22.76
N LEU A 474 -4.47 -6.21 21.79
CA LEU A 474 -4.26 -6.88 20.50
C LEU A 474 -3.12 -6.24 19.71
N CYS A 475 -3.15 -4.92 19.54
CA CYS A 475 -2.18 -4.19 18.71
C CYS A 475 -0.80 -4.13 19.37
N GLU A 476 -0.72 -3.94 20.68
CA GLU A 476 0.54 -3.97 21.43
C GLU A 476 1.20 -5.35 21.35
N SER A 477 0.42 -6.42 21.56
CA SER A 477 0.90 -7.81 21.44
C SER A 477 1.46 -8.09 20.04
N LEU A 478 0.77 -7.65 18.99
CA LEU A 478 1.23 -7.81 17.61
C LEU A 478 2.49 -6.98 17.32
N SER A 479 2.59 -5.77 17.85
CA SER A 479 3.72 -4.87 17.60
C SER A 479 5.05 -5.45 18.08
N ILE A 480 5.02 -6.21 19.18
CA ILE A 480 6.17 -6.96 19.70
C ILE A 480 6.57 -8.07 18.71
N LEU A 481 5.59 -8.86 18.24
CA LEU A 481 5.81 -9.97 17.31
C LEU A 481 6.28 -9.52 15.92
N LEU A 482 5.83 -8.35 15.46
CA LEU A 482 5.99 -7.91 14.07
C LEU A 482 7.30 -7.18 13.77
N GLN A 483 8.08 -6.81 14.79
CA GLN A 483 9.40 -6.18 14.65
C GLN A 483 10.32 -6.87 13.61
N PRO A 484 10.59 -8.19 13.68
CA PRO A 484 11.47 -8.84 12.71
C PRO A 484 10.91 -8.81 11.28
N PHE A 485 9.60 -8.71 11.12
CA PHE A 485 8.95 -8.69 9.81
C PHE A 485 8.95 -7.29 9.17
N GLY A 486 9.41 -6.23 9.83
CA GLY A 486 9.33 -4.88 9.26
C GLY A 486 7.88 -4.42 8.99
N VAL A 487 6.91 -5.02 9.69
CA VAL A 487 5.50 -4.63 9.67
C VAL A 487 5.22 -3.81 10.92
N HIS A 488 4.59 -2.66 10.74
CA HIS A 488 4.36 -1.71 11.81
C HIS A 488 2.88 -1.57 12.12
N VAL A 489 2.53 -1.56 13.41
CA VAL A 489 1.17 -1.28 13.89
C VAL A 489 1.19 0.02 14.68
N SER A 490 0.25 0.91 14.40
CA SER A 490 0.06 2.17 15.12
C SER A 490 -1.42 2.37 15.46
N LEU A 491 -1.68 2.74 16.69
CA LEU A 491 -2.97 3.18 17.20
C LEU A 491 -3.03 4.70 17.14
N ILE A 492 -4.11 5.22 16.56
CA ILE A 492 -4.41 6.64 16.51
C ILE A 492 -5.40 6.95 17.63
N GLU A 493 -4.89 7.46 18.75
CA GLU A 493 -5.62 7.71 19.99
C GLU A 493 -6.46 8.98 19.88
N CYS A 494 -7.70 8.79 19.45
CA CYS A 494 -8.65 9.86 19.24
C CYS A 494 -9.30 10.31 20.55
N GLY A 495 -9.32 11.62 20.78
CA GLY A 495 -10.26 12.28 21.69
C GLY A 495 -11.68 12.37 21.09
N PRO A 496 -12.54 13.27 21.59
CA PRO A 496 -13.81 13.60 20.96
C PRO A 496 -13.59 14.12 19.53
N VAL A 497 -14.43 13.68 18.59
CA VAL A 497 -14.37 14.08 17.17
C VAL A 497 -15.78 14.40 16.68
N HIS A 498 -15.92 15.51 15.93
CA HIS A 498 -17.17 15.92 15.31
C HIS A 498 -17.54 14.99 14.14
N THR A 499 -18.23 13.90 14.46
CA THR A 499 -18.73 12.93 13.51
C THR A 499 -20.17 12.53 13.87
N PRO A 500 -20.96 11.95 12.95
CA PRO A 500 -22.27 11.36 13.28
C PRO A 500 -22.20 10.12 14.18
N PHE A 501 -21.03 9.75 14.70
CA PHE A 501 -20.83 8.56 15.53
C PHE A 501 -21.67 8.57 16.82
N PRO A 502 -21.79 9.68 17.58
CA PRO A 502 -22.66 9.76 18.75
C PRO A 502 -24.16 9.68 18.39
N GLU A 503 -24.55 10.17 17.21
CA GLU A 503 -25.95 10.11 16.73
C GLU A 503 -26.36 8.69 16.31
N LYS A 504 -25.39 7.85 15.96
CA LYS A 504 -25.57 6.43 15.62
C LYS A 504 -25.58 5.49 16.82
N VAL A 505 -25.56 6.01 18.05
CA VAL A 505 -25.78 5.21 19.26
C VAL A 505 -27.21 4.70 19.24
N GLU A 506 -27.36 3.40 18.97
CA GLU A 506 -28.66 2.74 18.85
C GLU A 506 -29.48 2.87 20.14
N GLY A 507 -30.67 3.47 20.02
CA GLY A 507 -31.71 3.47 21.04
C GLY A 507 -32.09 4.88 21.48
N GLY A 508 -33.18 5.40 20.90
CA GLY A 508 -33.88 6.52 21.52
C GLY A 508 -34.06 6.25 23.01
N LEU A 509 -33.73 7.25 23.84
CA LEU A 509 -33.70 7.16 25.31
C LEU A 509 -34.99 6.57 25.92
N GLY A 510 -36.12 6.73 25.22
CA GLY A 510 -37.42 6.19 25.59
C GLY A 510 -37.47 4.66 25.48
N GLY A 511 -37.50 3.98 26.63
CA GLY A 511 -37.60 2.52 26.74
C GLY A 511 -36.30 1.80 27.13
N MET A 512 -35.13 2.40 26.88
CA MET A 512 -33.85 1.88 27.39
C MET A 512 -33.71 2.22 28.88
N LEU A 513 -33.95 3.49 29.23
CA LEU A 513 -33.75 3.98 30.59
C LEU A 513 -34.74 3.39 31.60
N ASP A 514 -35.89 2.89 31.16
CA ASP A 514 -36.89 2.28 32.05
C ASP A 514 -36.40 1.00 32.76
N ARG A 515 -35.29 0.42 32.28
CA ARG A 515 -34.64 -0.75 32.89
C ARG A 515 -33.61 -0.38 33.97
N ALA A 516 -33.19 0.87 34.03
CA ALA A 516 -32.26 1.38 35.03
C ALA A 516 -33.03 2.03 36.20
N ASP A 517 -32.44 2.00 37.39
CA ASP A 517 -33.01 2.66 38.56
C ASP A 517 -33.01 4.20 38.41
N ALA A 518 -33.71 4.89 39.31
CA ALA A 518 -33.86 6.35 39.22
C ALA A 518 -32.54 7.12 39.38
N GLU A 519 -31.62 6.62 40.22
CA GLU A 519 -30.34 7.28 40.49
C GLU A 519 -29.40 7.13 39.28
N THR A 520 -29.31 5.92 38.73
CA THR A 520 -28.52 5.64 37.53
C THR A 520 -29.01 6.46 36.33
N ARG A 521 -30.33 6.65 36.18
CA ARG A 521 -30.90 7.52 35.15
C ARG A 521 -30.48 8.99 35.32
N ASP A 522 -30.52 9.52 36.54
CA ASP A 522 -30.09 10.91 36.80
C ASP A 522 -28.59 11.11 36.49
N LEU A 523 -27.75 10.18 36.96
CA LEU A 523 -26.32 10.17 36.65
C LEU A 523 -26.07 10.08 35.14
N PHE A 524 -26.85 9.27 34.43
CA PHE A 524 -26.72 9.17 32.98
C PHE A 524 -27.04 10.49 32.28
N TYR A 525 -28.12 11.18 32.67
CA TYR A 525 -28.43 12.50 32.11
C TYR A 525 -27.37 13.55 32.42
N ARG A 526 -26.79 13.55 33.63
CA ARG A 526 -25.64 14.42 33.98
C ARG A 526 -24.44 14.11 33.09
N TYR A 527 -24.15 12.83 32.88
CA TYR A 527 -23.07 12.39 32.02
C TYR A 527 -23.29 12.80 30.56
N CYS A 528 -24.50 12.68 30.02
CA CYS A 528 -24.83 13.16 28.68
C CYS A 528 -24.54 14.67 28.53
N ARG A 529 -24.98 15.50 29.50
CA ARG A 529 -24.67 16.95 29.50
C ARG A 529 -23.17 17.22 29.58
N HIS A 530 -22.45 16.45 30.39
CA HIS A 530 -20.99 16.52 30.45
C HIS A 530 -20.34 16.18 29.09
N CYS A 531 -20.78 15.10 28.43
CA CYS A 531 -20.29 14.70 27.12
C CYS A 531 -20.58 15.76 26.04
N GLU A 532 -21.78 16.32 26.01
CA GLU A 532 -22.14 17.43 25.11
C GLU A 532 -21.22 18.63 25.30
N ARG A 533 -20.94 19.00 26.56
CA ARG A 533 -20.01 20.07 26.89
C ARG A 533 -18.58 19.74 26.43
N VAL A 534 -18.09 18.53 26.72
CA VAL A 534 -16.74 18.11 26.29
C VAL A 534 -16.61 18.06 24.78
N ILE A 535 -17.60 17.56 24.05
CA ILE A 535 -17.60 17.56 22.58
C ILE A 535 -17.59 18.99 22.06
N ARG A 536 -18.37 19.91 22.63
CA ARG A 536 -18.39 21.32 22.23
C ARG A 536 -17.07 22.05 22.52
N GLU A 537 -16.43 21.77 23.64
CA GLU A 537 -15.20 22.45 24.07
C GLU A 537 -13.90 21.81 23.55
N ALA A 538 -13.95 20.55 23.15
CA ALA A 538 -12.78 19.70 22.92
C ALA A 538 -12.88 18.81 21.68
N GLY A 539 -14.00 18.88 20.96
CA GLY A 539 -14.19 18.15 19.72
C GLY A 539 -13.19 18.61 18.68
N GLN A 540 -12.60 17.64 18.01
CA GLN A 540 -11.73 17.88 16.85
C GLN A 540 -12.53 17.66 15.59
N ASP A 541 -12.14 18.34 14.52
CA ASP A 541 -12.65 18.04 13.19
C ASP A 541 -11.98 16.77 12.63
N PRO A 542 -12.67 16.01 11.77
CA PRO A 542 -12.09 14.83 11.12
C PRO A 542 -10.76 15.13 10.40
N GLU A 543 -10.60 16.32 9.84
CA GLU A 543 -9.39 16.78 9.16
C GLU A 543 -8.18 16.81 10.09
N GLU A 544 -8.34 17.25 11.33
CA GLU A 544 -7.27 17.28 12.34
C GLU A 544 -6.83 15.85 12.70
N VAL A 545 -7.77 14.93 12.80
CA VAL A 545 -7.48 13.50 13.03
C VAL A 545 -6.72 12.90 11.84
N VAL A 546 -7.11 13.23 10.62
CA VAL A 546 -6.46 12.75 9.39
C VAL A 546 -4.99 13.15 9.32
N GLU A 547 -4.61 14.35 9.78
CA GLU A 547 -3.20 14.76 9.82
C GLU A 547 -2.35 13.82 10.70
N VAL A 548 -2.91 13.31 11.80
CA VAL A 548 -2.21 12.34 12.66
C VAL A 548 -2.10 10.96 12.00
N PHE A 549 -3.12 10.53 11.25
CA PHE A 549 -3.00 9.35 10.38
C PHE A 549 -1.87 9.51 9.36
N LEU A 550 -1.79 10.68 8.71
CA LEU A 550 -0.75 10.98 7.73
C LEU A 550 0.64 11.05 8.39
N GLN A 551 0.75 11.58 9.60
CA GLN A 551 1.99 11.57 10.37
C GLN A 551 2.47 10.14 10.66
N ALA A 552 1.58 9.27 11.15
CA ALA A 552 1.90 7.86 11.40
C ALA A 552 2.24 7.11 10.11
N LEU A 553 1.53 7.40 9.03
CA LEU A 553 1.75 6.83 7.71
C LEU A 553 3.14 7.19 7.15
N ARG A 554 3.54 8.46 7.25
CA ARG A 554 4.80 9.00 6.71
C ARG A 554 6.02 8.71 7.59
N ALA A 555 5.83 8.40 8.87
CA ALA A 555 6.92 8.18 9.80
C ALA A 555 7.84 7.03 9.36
N ARG A 556 9.15 7.28 9.24
CA ARG A 556 10.15 6.27 8.84
C ARG A 556 10.19 5.06 9.78
N ARG A 557 9.99 5.30 11.08
CA ARG A 557 9.84 4.30 12.14
C ARG A 557 8.61 4.70 12.97
N PRO A 558 7.41 4.26 12.56
CA PRO A 558 6.19 4.69 13.22
C PRO A 558 6.12 4.13 14.65
N ALA A 559 5.63 4.95 15.59
CA ALA A 559 5.42 4.55 16.98
C ALA A 559 4.16 3.69 17.11
N LEU A 560 4.01 2.99 18.26
CA LEU A 560 2.79 2.25 18.56
C LEU A 560 1.58 3.19 18.77
N ARG A 561 1.77 4.37 19.36
CA ARG A 561 0.67 5.29 19.70
C ARG A 561 0.92 6.68 19.15
N TYR A 562 -0.11 7.28 18.58
CA TYR A 562 -0.16 8.67 18.14
C TYR A 562 -1.42 9.31 18.73
N PHE A 563 -1.28 10.43 19.43
CA PHE A 563 -2.41 11.10 20.08
C PHE A 563 -2.91 12.24 19.19
N THR A 564 -4.22 12.29 18.94
CA THR A 564 -4.80 13.41 18.19
C THR A 564 -4.89 14.68 19.04
N THR A 565 -4.97 14.51 20.35
CA THR A 565 -5.03 15.59 21.33
C THR A 565 -4.31 15.20 22.62
N GLU A 566 -3.63 16.16 23.23
CA GLU A 566 -2.95 15.98 24.52
C GLU A 566 -3.88 16.25 25.72
N ARG A 567 -5.10 16.76 25.49
CA ARG A 567 -6.02 17.23 26.56
C ARG A 567 -6.31 16.19 27.64
N PHE A 568 -6.31 14.91 27.28
CA PHE A 568 -6.63 13.81 28.18
C PHE A 568 -5.39 13.08 28.72
N LEU A 569 -4.19 13.40 28.25
CA LEU A 569 -2.96 12.76 28.69
C LEU A 569 -2.72 12.87 30.20
N PRO A 570 -3.01 13.98 30.90
CA PRO A 570 -2.84 14.03 32.35
C PRO A 570 -3.68 12.98 33.09
N LEU A 571 -4.91 12.72 32.64
CA LEU A 571 -5.79 11.74 33.28
C LEU A 571 -5.37 10.30 32.92
N VAL A 572 -4.91 10.07 31.70
CA VAL A 572 -4.31 8.80 31.28
C VAL A 572 -3.03 8.51 32.09
N GLN A 573 -2.15 9.49 32.27
CA GLN A 573 -0.94 9.37 33.09
C GLN A 573 -1.28 9.08 34.55
N LEU A 574 -2.30 9.75 35.11
CA LEU A 574 -2.77 9.48 36.47
C LEU A 574 -3.14 8.00 36.65
N ARG A 575 -3.86 7.42 35.68
CA ARG A 575 -4.20 5.99 35.67
C ARG A 575 -2.98 5.08 35.70
N PHE A 576 -1.92 5.41 34.97
CA PHE A 576 -0.69 4.60 34.95
C PHE A 576 0.19 4.83 36.20
N SER A 577 0.10 6.00 36.83
CA SER A 577 0.90 6.36 37.99
C SER A 577 0.38 5.81 39.33
N ASP A 578 -0.92 5.51 39.43
CA ASP A 578 -1.54 4.90 40.61
C ASP A 578 -1.86 3.42 40.33
N PRO A 579 -1.07 2.47 40.86
CA PRO A 579 -1.28 1.04 40.63
C PRO A 579 -2.65 0.53 41.12
N SER A 580 -3.27 1.21 42.08
CA SER A 580 -4.60 0.82 42.59
C SER A 580 -5.73 1.31 41.68
N GLY A 581 -5.48 2.31 40.85
CA GLY A 581 -6.48 3.00 40.04
C GLY A 581 -7.44 3.91 40.82
N SER A 582 -7.33 3.98 42.16
CA SER A 582 -8.27 4.72 43.02
C SER A 582 -8.28 6.22 42.71
N SER A 583 -7.10 6.80 42.50
CA SER A 583 -6.92 8.23 42.19
C SER A 583 -7.56 8.57 40.86
N TYR A 584 -7.39 7.68 39.88
CA TYR A 584 -8.01 7.84 38.56
C TYR A 584 -9.54 7.73 38.64
N VAL A 585 -10.08 6.72 39.33
CA VAL A 585 -11.54 6.56 39.50
C VAL A 585 -12.15 7.78 40.18
N ALA A 586 -11.53 8.28 41.26
CA ALA A 586 -11.99 9.48 41.95
C ALA A 586 -11.95 10.73 41.06
N ALA A 587 -10.86 10.93 40.31
CA ALA A 587 -10.70 12.05 39.40
C ALA A 587 -11.69 11.99 38.22
N ALA A 588 -11.87 10.83 37.61
CA ALA A 588 -12.81 10.60 36.51
C ALA A 588 -14.26 10.79 36.96
N HIS A 589 -14.63 10.25 38.13
CA HIS A 589 -15.95 10.44 38.72
C HIS A 589 -16.22 11.93 39.00
N LYS A 590 -15.28 12.63 39.64
CA LYS A 590 -15.40 14.06 39.90
C LYS A 590 -15.54 14.87 38.60
N SER A 591 -14.76 14.53 37.58
CA SER A 591 -14.83 15.22 36.28
C SER A 591 -16.17 15.03 35.58
N ALA A 592 -16.70 13.80 35.59
CA ALA A 592 -17.92 13.44 34.88
C ALA A 592 -19.21 13.91 35.56
N PHE A 593 -19.25 13.96 36.90
CA PHE A 593 -20.50 14.12 37.65
C PHE A 593 -20.57 15.35 38.56
N HIS A 594 -19.47 16.09 38.75
CA HIS A 594 -19.48 17.28 39.58
C HIS A 594 -19.83 18.52 38.74
N ASP A 595 -21.02 19.07 38.94
CA ASP A 595 -21.39 20.38 38.39
C ASP A 595 -20.61 21.49 39.12
N VAL A 596 -20.17 22.50 38.38
CA VAL A 596 -19.75 23.81 38.92
C VAL A 596 -21.03 24.55 39.32
N ALA A 597 -21.58 24.21 40.49
CA ALA A 597 -22.58 25.05 41.14
C ALA A 597 -21.87 26.23 41.82
N ALA A 598 -21.30 27.16 41.04
CA ALA A 598 -20.66 28.37 41.56
C ALA A 598 -20.40 29.47 40.52
N GLU A 599 -21.29 29.72 39.56
CA GLU A 599 -21.34 31.04 38.89
C GLU A 599 -22.82 31.43 38.73
N GLY A 600 -23.23 32.48 39.46
CA GLY A 600 -24.57 33.05 39.40
C GLY A 600 -25.41 32.93 40.67
N SER A 601 -24.85 33.22 41.85
CA SER A 601 -25.67 33.77 42.94
C SER A 601 -25.93 35.25 42.66
N ASP A 602 -26.89 35.53 41.78
CA ASP A 602 -27.64 36.79 41.83
C ASP A 602 -29.13 36.47 41.76
N GLY A 603 -29.86 37.03 42.72
CA GLY A 603 -31.15 36.55 43.16
C GLY A 603 -32.32 36.83 42.22
N ASN A 604 -33.39 36.08 42.49
CA ASN A 604 -34.78 36.32 42.08
C ASN A 604 -35.06 36.47 40.58
N GLY A 605 -35.45 35.36 39.94
CA GLY A 605 -36.22 35.44 38.69
C GLY A 605 -36.30 34.15 37.87
N ALA A 606 -36.59 32.98 38.44
CA ALA A 606 -36.72 31.76 37.63
C ALA A 606 -37.70 30.70 38.17
N GLU A 607 -38.76 31.09 38.89
CA GLU A 607 -39.87 30.19 39.24
C GLU A 607 -41.09 30.31 38.29
N ALA A 608 -40.98 31.05 37.19
CA ALA A 608 -42.10 31.30 36.27
C ALA A 608 -42.02 30.60 34.89
N GLU A 609 -40.93 29.90 34.54
CA GLU A 609 -40.76 29.32 33.20
C GLU A 609 -40.56 27.79 33.12
N ALA A 610 -40.69 27.05 34.22
CA ALA A 610 -40.64 25.58 34.18
C ALA A 610 -42.01 24.92 33.89
N GLY A 611 -43.06 25.71 33.63
CA GLY A 611 -44.45 25.23 33.52
C GLY A 611 -45.09 25.22 32.12
N LYS A 612 -44.38 25.59 31.04
CA LYS A 612 -45.01 25.84 29.72
C LYS A 612 -44.39 25.18 28.48
N LEU A 613 -43.52 24.17 28.64
CA LEU A 613 -43.08 23.33 27.53
C LEU A 613 -43.50 21.87 27.75
N ARG A 614 -44.81 21.65 27.89
CA ARG A 614 -45.46 20.38 27.58
C ARG A 614 -46.37 20.60 26.38
N ALA A 615 -46.12 19.84 25.32
CA ALA A 615 -47.03 19.53 24.22
C ALA A 615 -47.41 20.67 23.25
N SER A 616 -46.46 21.07 22.39
CA SER A 616 -46.75 21.44 20.98
C SER A 616 -45.44 21.76 20.27
N GLU A 617 -44.93 20.83 19.46
CA GLU A 617 -44.08 21.03 18.26
C GLU A 617 -43.38 19.71 17.90
N LEU A 618 -44.19 18.68 17.62
CA LEU A 618 -43.75 17.47 16.93
C LEU A 618 -44.90 17.07 15.99
N ARG A 619 -45.05 17.80 14.89
CA ARG A 619 -45.84 17.41 13.70
C ARG A 619 -45.63 18.43 12.58
N ALA A 620 -44.68 18.16 11.69
CA ALA A 620 -44.81 18.41 10.26
C ALA A 620 -43.70 17.64 9.50
N PRO A 621 -44.06 16.77 8.54
CA PRO A 621 -43.10 16.17 7.61
C PRO A 621 -42.85 17.13 6.45
N LEU A 622 -41.59 17.43 6.14
CA LEU A 622 -41.23 18.07 4.88
C LEU A 622 -40.88 16.98 3.86
N ALA A 623 -41.69 16.93 2.81
CA ALA A 623 -41.45 16.23 1.55
C ALA A 623 -41.23 17.32 0.46
N PRO A 624 -40.76 16.97 -0.76
CA PRO A 624 -39.55 17.53 -1.36
C PRO A 624 -39.77 18.68 -2.35
N GLN A 625 -38.72 19.47 -2.58
CA GLN A 625 -38.38 20.08 -3.87
C GLN A 625 -36.87 20.02 -4.08
#